data_AF-A0A1Q3H9R1-F1
#
_entry.id   AF-A0A1Q3H9R1-F1
#
_cell.length_a   1.000
_cell.length_b   1.000
_cell.length_c   1.000
_cell.angle_alpha   90.00
_cell.angle_beta   90.00
_cell.angle_gamma   90.00
#
_symmetry.space_group_name_H-M   'P 1'
#
loop_
_entity.id
_entity.type
_entity.pdbx_description
1 polymer ?
#
loop_
_entity_poly.entity_id
_entity_poly.type
_entity_poly.pdbx_seq_one_letter_code
_entity_poly.pdbx_strand_id
1 'polypeptide(L)'
;MDASRYLLRARELLDRGRPELAESALSDAIDASVQAEDLVMLTRARMALGELLASEGRDDEAIPFLQAVVRTEIADGSVDLEVKAAARLLRRIRGIPE
;
A
#
# COMPACT_ATOMS: atom_id res chain seq x y z
N MET A 1 9.70 16.14 2.56
CA MET A 1 8.24 16.11 2.81
C MET A 1 7.93 14.77 3.44
N ASP A 2 7.03 14.73 4.42
CA ASP A 2 6.83 13.53 5.24
C ASP A 2 5.85 12.56 4.60
N ALA A 3 6.18 11.27 4.61
CA ALA A 3 5.37 10.20 4.03
C ALA A 3 3.92 10.16 4.57
N SER A 4 3.74 10.47 5.86
CA SER A 4 2.43 10.54 6.52
C SER A 4 1.51 11.60 5.89
N ARG A 5 2.06 12.72 5.43
CA ARG A 5 1.29 13.78 4.77
C ARG A 5 0.80 13.34 3.40
N TYR A 6 1.64 12.61 2.66
CA TYR A 6 1.26 12.05 1.37
C TYR A 6 0.18 10.98 1.51
N LEU A 7 0.27 10.11 2.52
CA LEU A 7 -0.78 9.13 2.84
C LEU A 7 -2.12 9.80 3.17
N LEU A 8 -2.12 10.83 4.03
CA LEU A 8 -3.34 11.57 4.36
C LEU A 8 -3.94 12.20 3.10
N ARG A 9 -3.11 12.82 2.27
CA ARG A 9 -3.54 13.42 1.01
C ARG A 9 -4.13 12.38 0.05
N ALA A 10 -3.50 11.23 -0.09
CA ALA A 10 -4.03 10.14 -0.92
C ALA A 10 -5.43 9.71 -0.44
N ARG A 11 -5.63 9.59 0.88
CA ARG A 11 -6.94 9.27 1.44
C ARG A 11 -7.99 10.31 1.11
N GLU A 12 -7.68 11.59 1.31
CA GLU A 12 -8.60 12.69 0.96
C GLU A 12 -8.95 12.72 -0.53
N LEU A 13 -8.02 12.34 -1.40
CA LEU A 13 -8.24 12.27 -2.84
C LEU A 13 -9.15 11.11 -3.22
N LEU A 14 -9.00 9.94 -2.58
CA LEU A 14 -9.91 8.80 -2.73
C LEU A 14 -11.32 9.14 -2.25
N ASP A 15 -11.45 9.80 -1.10
CA ASP A 15 -12.75 10.23 -0.57
C ASP A 15 -13.44 11.25 -1.51
N ARG A 16 -12.67 11.93 -2.37
CA ARG A 16 -13.17 12.86 -3.41
C ARG A 16 -13.33 12.21 -4.79
N GLY A 17 -13.13 10.89 -4.91
CA GLY A 17 -13.23 10.16 -6.18
C GLY A 17 -12.16 10.54 -7.20
N ARG A 18 -10.93 10.84 -6.74
CA ARG A 18 -9.79 11.19 -7.60
C ARG A 18 -8.67 10.15 -7.47
N PRO A 19 -8.87 8.91 -7.96
CA PRO A 19 -7.94 7.81 -7.73
C PRO A 19 -6.58 8.03 -8.40
N GLU A 20 -6.50 8.68 -9.55
CA GLU A 20 -5.23 8.90 -10.27
C GLU A 20 -4.31 9.85 -9.48
N LEU A 21 -4.89 10.88 -8.85
CA LEU A 21 -4.14 11.78 -7.98
C LEU A 21 -3.77 11.09 -6.66
N ALA A 22 -4.62 10.18 -6.18
CA ALA A 22 -4.32 9.40 -5.00
C ALA A 22 -3.14 8.45 -5.25
N GLU A 23 -3.10 7.77 -6.39
CA GLU A 23 -2.00 6.92 -6.82
C GLU A 23 -0.66 7.69 -6.86
N SER A 24 -0.67 8.89 -7.45
CA SER A 24 0.50 9.77 -7.44
C SER A 24 0.95 10.11 -6.02
N ALA A 25 0.02 10.45 -5.13
CA ALA A 25 0.34 10.76 -3.73
C ALA A 25 0.85 9.51 -2.97
N LEU A 26 0.34 8.32 -3.26
CA LEU A 26 0.85 7.07 -2.66
C LEU A 26 2.26 6.74 -3.15
N SER A 27 2.56 7.01 -4.41
CA SER A 27 3.92 6.89 -4.96
C SER A 27 4.89 7.84 -4.26
N ASP A 28 4.50 9.11 -4.07
CA ASP A 28 5.30 10.09 -3.31
C ASP A 28 5.50 9.64 -1.84
N ALA A 29 4.50 8.99 -1.23
CA ALA A 29 4.61 8.44 0.12
C ALA A 29 5.63 7.30 0.21
N ILE A 30 5.69 6.43 -0.81
CA ILE A 30 6.69 5.36 -0.91
C ILE A 30 8.09 5.97 -0.99
N ASP A 31 8.30 6.93 -1.90
CA ASP A 31 9.61 7.56 -2.10
C ASP A 31 10.10 8.28 -0.83
N ALA A 32 9.20 9.03 -0.17
CA ALA A 32 9.51 9.70 1.09
C ALA A 32 9.84 8.71 2.21
N SER A 33 9.15 7.56 2.27
CA SER A 33 9.41 6.52 3.28
C SER A 33 10.76 5.83 3.04
N VAL A 34 11.10 5.55 1.78
CA VAL A 34 12.43 5.02 1.41
C VAL A 34 13.53 6.00 1.81
N GLN A 35 13.36 7.28 1.49
CA GLN A 35 14.34 8.32 1.82
C GLN A 35 14.53 8.47 3.34
N ALA A 36 13.46 8.31 4.12
CA ALA A 36 13.50 8.40 5.57
C ALA A 36 13.93 7.09 6.27
N GLU A 37 14.17 6.02 5.51
CA GLU A 37 14.41 4.66 6.04
C GLU A 37 13.29 4.18 6.99
N ASP A 38 12.07 4.68 6.80
CA ASP A 38 10.91 4.35 7.62
C ASP A 38 10.17 3.15 7.03
N LEU A 39 10.54 1.96 7.51
CA LEU A 39 9.98 0.70 7.04
C LEU A 39 8.47 0.57 7.35
N VAL A 40 7.99 1.16 8.45
CA VAL A 40 6.57 1.13 8.83
C VAL A 40 5.75 1.93 7.82
N MET A 41 6.16 3.17 7.55
CA MET A 41 5.47 4.02 6.57
C MET A 41 5.58 3.46 5.16
N LEU A 42 6.74 2.90 4.80
CA LEU A 42 6.94 2.26 3.50
C LEU A 42 5.96 1.10 3.29
N THR A 43 5.75 0.28 4.31
CA THR A 43 4.84 -0.86 4.26
C THR A 43 3.39 -0.40 4.13
N ARG A 44 3.00 0.62 4.88
CA ARG A 44 1.67 1.25 4.80
C ARG A 44 1.39 1.84 3.42
N ALA A 45 2.34 2.57 2.85
CA ALA A 45 2.20 3.17 1.54
C ALA A 45 2.09 2.12 0.43
N ARG A 46 2.92 1.06 0.48
CA ARG A 46 2.83 -0.07 -0.46
C ARG A 46 1.51 -0.82 -0.33
N MET A 47 1.00 -1.02 0.88
CA MET A 47 -0.30 -1.67 1.10
C MET A 47 -1.43 -0.84 0.49
N ALA A 48 -1.47 0.46 0.77
CA ALA A 48 -2.50 1.36 0.25
C ALA A 48 -2.46 1.45 -1.29
N LEU A 49 -1.26 1.50 -1.89
CA LEU A 49 -1.12 1.51 -3.34
C LEU A 49 -1.57 0.18 -3.97
N GLY A 50 -1.14 -0.94 -3.40
CA GLY A 50 -1.56 -2.26 -3.86
C GLY A 50 -3.07 -2.47 -3.77
N GLU A 51 -3.71 -1.97 -2.71
CA GLU A 51 -5.17 -2.01 -2.56
C GLU A 51 -5.89 -1.16 -3.62
N LEU A 52 -5.41 0.07 -3.86
CA LEU A 52 -5.96 0.95 -4.88
C LEU A 52 -5.90 0.28 -6.26
N LEU A 53 -4.73 -0.20 -6.67
CA LEU A 53 -4.51 -0.84 -7.96
C LEU A 53 -5.41 -2.08 -8.14
N ALA A 54 -5.50 -2.93 -7.13
CA ALA A 54 -6.38 -4.10 -7.17
C ALA A 54 -7.87 -3.71 -7.25
N SER A 55 -8.28 -2.62 -6.59
CA SER A 55 -9.66 -2.13 -6.65
C SER A 55 -10.04 -1.61 -8.05
N GLU A 56 -9.07 -1.14 -8.83
CA GLU A 56 -9.22 -0.74 -10.22
C GLU A 56 -9.11 -1.91 -11.21
N GLY A 57 -8.87 -3.13 -10.72
CA GLY A 57 -8.65 -4.31 -11.56
C GLY A 57 -7.25 -4.38 -12.18
N ARG A 58 -6.31 -3.55 -11.73
CA ARG A 58 -4.91 -3.53 -12.16
C ARG A 58 -4.06 -4.49 -11.33
N ASP A 59 -4.47 -5.76 -11.31
CA ASP A 59 -3.90 -6.78 -10.44
C ASP A 59 -2.41 -7.03 -10.70
N ASP A 60 -1.99 -7.02 -11.97
CA ASP A 60 -0.59 -7.22 -12.37
C ASP A 60 0.34 -6.15 -11.77
N GLU A 61 -0.15 -4.92 -11.64
CA GLU A 61 0.58 -3.80 -11.02
C GLU A 61 0.48 -3.85 -9.48
N ALA A 62 -0.64 -4.30 -8.93
CA ALA A 62 -0.85 -4.42 -7.49
C ALA A 62 0.07 -5.49 -6.85
N ILE A 63 0.21 -6.64 -7.51
CA ILE A 63 0.92 -7.81 -6.99
C ILE A 63 2.33 -7.50 -6.44
N PRO A 64 3.25 -6.82 -7.16
CA PRO A 64 4.60 -6.56 -6.64
C PRO A 64 4.58 -5.75 -5.33
N PHE A 65 3.68 -4.77 -5.20
CA PHE A 65 3.55 -3.99 -3.96
C PHE A 65 3.05 -4.86 -2.80
N LEU A 66 2.01 -5.67 -3.03
CA LEU A 66 1.46 -6.56 -2.01
C LEU A 66 2.45 -7.65 -1.60
N GLN A 67 3.24 -8.18 -2.53
CA GLN A 67 4.30 -9.14 -2.22
C GLN A 67 5.40 -8.52 -1.36
N ALA A 68 5.76 -7.26 -1.61
CA ALA A 68 6.72 -6.55 -0.78
C ALA A 68 6.20 -6.33 0.65
N VAL A 69 4.91 -6.02 0.80
CA VAL A 69 4.26 -5.91 2.12
C VAL A 69 4.35 -7.23 2.89
N VAL A 70 3.96 -8.36 2.27
CA VAL A 70 3.98 -9.67 2.94
C VAL A 70 5.38 -10.12 3.37
N ARG A 71 6.43 -9.68 2.66
CA ARG A 71 7.83 -9.99 3.02
C ARG A 71 8.39 -9.11 4.13
N THR A 72 7.65 -8.12 4.59
CA THR A 72 8.12 -7.22 5.64
C THR A 72 7.88 -7.84 7.01
N GLU A 73 8.96 -7.94 7.80
CA GLU A 73 8.91 -8.39 9.18
C GLU A 73 9.43 -7.28 10.09
N ILE A 74 8.59 -6.83 11.03
CA ILE A 74 8.95 -5.87 12.07
C ILE A 74 8.63 -6.51 13.42
N ALA A 75 9.63 -6.57 14.32
CA ALA A 75 9.56 -7.34 15.56
C ALA A 75 8.43 -6.90 16.52
N ASP A 76 8.01 -5.65 16.45
CA ASP A 76 6.96 -5.10 17.30
C ASP A 76 5.53 -5.29 16.73
N GLY A 77 5.40 -5.88 15.54
CA GLY A 77 4.12 -6.14 14.88
C GLY A 77 3.42 -4.89 14.34
N SER A 78 4.11 -3.74 14.21
CA SER A 78 3.52 -2.47 13.76
C SER A 78 2.86 -2.50 12.38
N VAL A 79 3.13 -3.54 11.59
CA VAL A 79 2.61 -3.73 10.22
C VAL A 79 1.86 -5.05 10.02
N ASP A 80 1.52 -5.76 11.10
CA ASP A 80 0.84 -7.06 11.04
C ASP A 80 -0.51 -6.99 10.31
N LEU A 81 -1.21 -5.86 10.44
CA LEU A 81 -2.51 -5.67 9.80
C LEU A 81 -2.35 -5.55 8.29
N GLU A 82 -1.37 -4.78 7.84
CA GLU A 82 -1.00 -4.58 6.44
C GLU A 82 -0.52 -5.91 5.83
N VAL A 83 0.33 -6.67 6.51
CA VAL A 83 0.78 -8.00 6.09
C VAL A 83 -0.40 -8.96 5.90
N LYS A 84 -1.31 -9.04 6.89
CA LYS A 84 -2.50 -9.90 6.81
C LYS A 84 -3.45 -9.46 5.69
N ALA A 85 -3.62 -8.15 5.49
CA ALA A 85 -4.45 -7.60 4.43
C ALA A 85 -3.86 -7.91 3.04
N ALA A 86 -2.57 -7.68 2.84
CA ALA A 86 -1.88 -7.99 1.59
C ALA A 86 -1.94 -9.47 1.25
N ALA A 87 -1.74 -10.36 2.22
CA ALA A 87 -1.82 -11.80 2.02
C ALA A 87 -3.24 -12.25 1.59
N ARG A 88 -4.29 -11.67 2.20
CA ARG A 88 -5.68 -11.93 1.78
C ARG A 88 -5.96 -11.43 0.37
N LEU A 89 -5.53 -10.22 0.05
CA LEU A 89 -5.74 -9.63 -1.27
C LEU A 89 -5.01 -10.43 -2.36
N LEU A 90 -3.77 -10.86 -2.12
CA LEU A 90 -3.04 -11.73 -3.04
C LEU A 90 -3.73 -13.08 -3.26
N ARG A 91 -4.33 -13.68 -2.22
CA ARG A 91 -5.13 -14.91 -2.38
C ARG A 91 -6.36 -14.67 -3.25
N ARG A 92 -7.06 -13.56 -3.01
CA ARG A 92 -8.23 -13.16 -3.80
C ARG A 92 -7.89 -12.94 -5.28
N ILE A 93 -6.81 -12.21 -5.58
CA ILE A 93 -6.30 -11.98 -6.94
C ILE A 93 -6.00 -13.31 -7.64
N ARG A 94 -5.47 -14.30 -6.90
CA ARG A 94 -5.17 -15.64 -7.41
C ARG A 94 -6.38 -16.57 -7.49
N GLY A 95 -7.57 -16.13 -7.09
CA GLY A 95 -8.78 -16.96 -7.06
C GLY A 95 -8.76 -18.08 -6.01
N ILE A 96 -7.95 -17.95 -4.95
CA ILE A 96 -7.85 -18.94 -3.87
C ILE A 96 -8.92 -18.60 -2.80
N PRO A 97 -9.82 -19.53 -2.44
CA PRO A 97 -10.84 -19.29 -1.42
C PRO A 97 -10.24 -19.07 -0.02
N GLU A 98 -10.98 -18.36 0.85
CA GLU A 98 -10.60 -18.02 2.23
C GLU A 98 -10.58 -19.22 3.19
#